data_AF-A0A1I5KWW3-F1
#
_entry.id   AF-A0A1I5KWW3-F1
#
_cell.length_a   1.000
_cell.length_b   1.000
_cell.length_c   1.000
_cell.angle_alpha   90.00
_cell.angle_beta   90.00
_cell.angle_gamma   90.00
#
_symmetry.space_group_name_H-M   'P 1'
#
loop_
_entity.id
_entity.type
_entity.pdbx_description
1 polymer ?
#
loop_
_entity_poly.entity_id
_entity_poly.type
_entity_poly.pdbx_seq_one_letter_code
_entity_poly.pdbx_strand_id
1 'polypeptide(L)'
;MQIRRGTLIRTGGAALGVLAVLLAITLGTGTAGKPADAEEGSLVRQAAASENPPHLVEDFSYPGAERILAERGVKLIKGNGQLLLVDCGPAGLIEVLSNDVSKICFDYIGPDDATSVGSSKDPDPVAWLTMEIPSVFLIKASDRSSRARLTTPEGTKTYYLESGKWNSVGEGADPDGGPQALLRISVY
;
A
#
# COMPACT_ATOMS: atom_id res chain seq x y z
N MET A 1 29.36 -39.59 -27.23
CA MET A 1 29.86 -39.79 -25.86
C MET A 1 28.64 -39.86 -24.94
N GLN A 2 28.32 -41.05 -24.44
CA GLN A 2 27.09 -41.39 -23.72
C GLN A 2 27.24 -41.18 -22.20
N ILE A 3 26.16 -40.65 -21.59
CA ILE A 3 25.60 -40.94 -20.25
C ILE A 3 26.50 -40.78 -19.01
N ARG A 4 26.04 -39.97 -18.04
CA ARG A 4 25.75 -40.42 -16.66
C ARG A 4 24.85 -39.41 -15.93
N ARG A 5 23.57 -39.79 -15.78
CA ARG A 5 22.61 -39.22 -14.82
C ARG A 5 22.98 -39.69 -13.42
N GLY A 6 23.05 -38.79 -12.45
CA GLY A 6 23.23 -39.10 -11.03
C GLY A 6 22.00 -38.66 -10.24
N THR A 7 21.07 -39.59 -10.02
CA THR A 7 19.98 -39.47 -9.05
C THR A 7 20.49 -39.96 -7.70
N LEU A 8 20.39 -39.16 -6.63
CA LEU A 8 20.47 -39.65 -5.26
C LEU A 8 19.24 -39.21 -4.48
N ILE A 9 18.38 -40.21 -4.25
CA ILE A 9 17.23 -40.22 -3.36
C ILE A 9 17.74 -40.24 -1.92
N ARG A 10 17.18 -39.38 -1.07
CA ARG A 10 17.40 -39.45 0.39
C ARG A 10 16.05 -39.47 1.09
N THR A 11 15.70 -40.65 1.57
CA THR A 11 14.54 -40.97 2.40
C THR A 11 14.87 -40.79 3.89
N GLY A 12 13.86 -40.44 4.68
CA GLY A 12 13.88 -40.46 6.15
C GLY A 12 13.30 -39.15 6.72
N GLY A 13 12.36 -39.14 7.66
CA GLY A 13 11.62 -40.18 8.36
C GLY A 13 10.47 -39.48 9.10
N ALA A 14 9.37 -40.21 9.31
CA ALA A 14 8.16 -39.73 9.97
C ALA A 14 8.38 -39.53 11.49
N ALA A 15 7.76 -38.50 12.07
CA ALA A 15 7.47 -38.44 13.50
C ALA A 15 6.07 -37.82 13.71
N LEU A 16 5.14 -38.66 14.17
CA LEU A 16 3.82 -38.28 14.68
C LEU A 16 3.98 -37.61 16.05
N GLY A 17 3.29 -36.49 16.25
CA GLY A 17 3.13 -35.84 17.55
C GLY A 17 1.71 -35.30 17.69
N VAL A 18 0.81 -36.14 18.20
CA VAL A 18 -0.55 -35.76 18.62
C VAL A 18 -0.47 -35.23 20.05
N LEU A 19 -0.96 -34.02 20.30
CA LEU A 19 -1.37 -33.62 21.64
C LEU A 19 -2.65 -32.77 21.54
N ALA A 20 -3.77 -33.41 21.81
CA ALA A 20 -5.06 -32.77 22.04
C ALA A 20 -5.11 -32.27 23.49
N VAL A 21 -5.51 -31.01 23.70
CA VAL A 21 -5.88 -30.49 25.02
C VAL A 21 -7.29 -29.91 24.93
N LEU A 22 -8.19 -30.56 25.67
CA LEU A 22 -9.58 -30.18 25.97
C LEU A 22 -9.61 -29.28 27.22
N LEU A 23 -10.44 -28.23 27.21
CA LEU A 23 -11.18 -27.64 28.36
C LEU A 23 -11.84 -26.32 27.89
N ALA A 24 -13.05 -25.89 28.22
CA ALA A 24 -14.27 -26.47 28.78
C ALA A 24 -15.39 -25.45 28.46
N ILE A 25 -16.60 -25.95 28.18
CA ILE A 25 -17.79 -25.15 27.91
C ILE A 25 -18.49 -24.89 29.24
N THR A 26 -18.72 -23.63 29.61
CA THR A 26 -19.64 -23.26 30.69
C THR A 26 -20.91 -22.66 30.10
N LEU A 27 -22.02 -23.42 30.16
CA LEU A 27 -23.36 -22.91 29.91
C LEU A 27 -23.87 -22.18 31.16
N GLY A 28 -24.16 -20.89 31.02
CA GLY A 28 -24.91 -20.12 32.02
C GLY A 28 -26.40 -20.15 31.71
N THR A 29 -27.18 -20.86 32.52
CA THR A 29 -28.64 -20.85 32.54
C THR A 29 -29.14 -19.69 33.40
N GLY A 30 -29.70 -18.65 32.78
CA GLY A 30 -30.37 -17.54 33.45
C GLY A 30 -31.89 -17.64 33.30
N THR A 31 -32.60 -17.62 34.42
CA THR A 31 -34.02 -17.93 34.61
C THR A 31 -35.00 -16.87 34.09
N ALA A 32 -36.13 -17.32 33.56
CA ALA A 32 -37.29 -16.53 33.15
C ALA A 32 -37.98 -15.83 34.32
N GLY A 33 -38.14 -14.51 34.21
CA GLY A 33 -39.01 -13.66 35.04
C GLY A 33 -40.24 -13.22 34.25
N LYS A 34 -41.37 -13.09 34.94
CA LYS A 34 -42.77 -13.07 34.49
C LYS A 34 -43.25 -11.64 34.14
N PRO A 35 -44.19 -11.45 33.19
CA PRO A 35 -44.75 -10.12 32.88
C PRO A 35 -46.01 -9.84 33.71
N ALA A 36 -46.08 -8.68 34.36
CA ALA A 36 -47.32 -8.04 34.78
C ALA A 36 -47.01 -6.59 35.17
N ASP A 37 -47.58 -5.67 34.39
CA ASP A 37 -48.40 -4.54 34.85
C ASP A 37 -48.29 -3.40 33.84
N ALA A 38 -49.43 -3.18 33.17
CA ALA A 38 -49.66 -2.09 32.26
C ALA A 38 -49.92 -0.83 33.09
N GLU A 39 -49.01 0.12 33.03
CA GLU A 39 -49.22 1.50 33.48
C GLU A 39 -49.09 2.40 32.25
N GLU A 40 -50.18 3.08 31.91
CA GLU A 40 -50.25 4.15 30.92
C GLU A 40 -49.32 5.30 31.32
N GLY A 41 -48.05 5.18 30.93
CA GLY A 41 -47.06 6.24 30.98
C GLY A 41 -47.13 7.07 29.70
N SER A 42 -47.64 8.29 29.81
CA SER A 42 -47.57 9.37 28.81
C SER A 42 -46.27 9.31 27.99
N LEU A 43 -46.39 8.99 26.70
CA LEU A 43 -45.28 9.00 25.76
C LEU A 43 -44.89 10.45 25.44
N VAL A 44 -44.13 11.08 26.33
CA VAL A 44 -43.25 12.17 25.92
C VAL A 44 -42.15 11.50 25.08
N ARG A 45 -42.35 11.50 23.76
CA ARG A 45 -41.31 11.12 22.80
C ARG A 45 -40.16 12.11 22.98
N GLN A 46 -39.19 11.74 23.82
CA GLN A 46 -37.94 12.46 23.95
C GLN A 46 -37.32 12.45 22.56
N ALA A 47 -37.28 13.62 21.93
CA ALA A 47 -36.60 13.78 20.66
C ALA A 47 -35.14 13.39 20.93
N ALA A 48 -34.74 12.23 20.40
CA ALA A 48 -33.33 11.87 20.35
C ALA A 48 -32.64 13.00 19.58
N ALA A 49 -31.88 13.82 20.29
CA ALA A 49 -30.92 14.69 19.63
C ALA A 49 -30.04 13.76 18.80
N SER A 50 -30.09 13.91 17.49
CA SER A 50 -29.15 13.24 16.58
C SER A 50 -27.80 13.91 16.80
N GLU A 51 -27.12 13.58 17.90
CA GLU A 51 -25.69 13.83 18.03
C GLU A 51 -25.01 12.87 17.06
N ASN A 52 -24.86 13.33 15.81
CA ASN A 52 -23.98 12.63 14.87
C ASN A 52 -22.61 12.53 15.54
N PRO A 53 -22.03 11.31 15.63
CA PRO A 53 -20.68 11.13 16.13
C PRO A 53 -19.72 12.05 15.36
N PRO A 54 -18.72 12.66 16.02
CA PRO A 54 -17.77 13.51 15.33
C PRO A 54 -17.09 12.74 14.20
N HIS A 55 -17.17 13.28 12.99
CA HIS A 55 -16.51 12.73 11.82
C HIS A 55 -15.00 13.02 11.93
N LEU A 56 -14.17 11.98 11.88
CA LEU A 56 -12.73 12.14 11.73
C LEU A 56 -12.44 12.46 10.26
N VAL A 57 -11.89 13.66 10.01
CA VAL A 57 -11.47 14.07 8.66
C VAL A 57 -10.05 13.57 8.44
N GLU A 58 -9.91 12.52 7.64
CA GLU A 58 -8.61 12.04 7.18
C GLU A 58 -8.05 13.01 6.13
N ASP A 59 -6.89 13.61 6.41
CA ASP A 59 -6.23 14.56 5.51
C ASP A 59 -5.31 13.88 4.49
N PHE A 60 -5.09 12.56 4.62
CA PHE A 60 -4.20 11.72 3.80
C PHE A 60 -2.73 12.14 3.81
N SER A 61 -2.31 12.95 4.79
CA SER A 61 -0.92 13.39 4.93
C SER A 61 0.01 12.20 5.12
N TYR A 62 1.20 12.27 4.53
CA TYR A 62 2.15 11.17 4.63
C TYR A 62 2.74 11.05 6.05
N PRO A 63 2.74 9.86 6.67
CA PRO A 63 3.28 9.69 8.02
C PRO A 63 4.77 10.06 8.12
N GLY A 64 5.10 11.00 9.01
CA GLY A 64 6.49 11.39 9.29
C GLY A 64 7.18 12.17 8.16
N ALA A 65 6.41 12.83 7.29
CA ALA A 65 6.91 13.58 6.14
C ALA A 65 8.06 14.56 6.47
N GLU A 66 7.95 15.31 7.57
CA GLU A 66 8.96 16.30 7.97
C GLU A 66 10.29 15.65 8.33
N ARG A 67 10.24 14.51 9.04
CA ARG A 67 11.44 13.74 9.40
C ARG A 67 12.10 13.16 8.15
N ILE A 68 11.28 12.58 7.25
CA ILE A 68 11.79 12.01 5.99
C ILE A 68 12.44 13.08 5.13
N LEU A 69 11.86 14.29 5.06
CA LEU A 69 12.47 15.42 4.37
C LEU A 69 13.83 15.81 4.99
N ALA A 70 13.87 15.94 6.32
CA ALA A 70 15.10 16.32 7.02
C ALA A 70 16.21 15.27 6.91
N GLU A 71 15.87 13.98 6.96
CA GLU A 71 16.85 12.88 6.99
C GLU A 71 17.24 12.38 5.59
N ARG A 72 16.30 12.40 4.63
CA ARG A 72 16.50 11.78 3.31
C ARG A 72 16.41 12.77 2.14
N GLY A 73 16.10 14.04 2.40
CA GLY A 73 15.96 15.07 1.34
C GLY A 73 14.75 14.85 0.43
N VAL A 74 13.78 14.04 0.86
CA VAL A 74 12.61 13.65 0.08
C VAL A 74 11.34 14.18 0.72
N LYS A 75 10.55 14.90 -0.05
CA LYS A 75 9.26 15.42 0.41
C LYS A 75 8.15 14.45 0.05
N LEU A 76 7.61 13.74 1.02
CA LEU A 76 6.40 12.94 0.86
C LEU A 76 5.20 13.76 1.31
N ILE A 77 4.14 13.83 0.50
CA ILE A 77 3.08 14.81 0.70
C ILE A 77 1.79 14.12 1.13
N LYS A 78 1.17 13.36 0.23
CA LYS A 78 -0.18 12.81 0.44
C LYS A 78 -0.34 11.50 -0.31
N GLY A 79 -1.04 10.54 0.26
CA GLY A 79 -1.32 9.25 -0.40
C GLY A 79 -2.52 8.55 0.20
N ASN A 80 -3.01 7.49 -0.44
CA ASN A 80 -4.08 6.66 0.12
C ASN A 80 -3.61 5.62 1.14
N GLY A 81 -2.39 5.78 1.67
CA GLY A 81 -1.81 4.89 2.70
C GLY A 81 -1.29 3.55 2.18
N GLN A 82 -1.46 3.23 0.89
CA GLN A 82 -1.09 1.92 0.33
C GLN A 82 0.33 1.85 -0.23
N LEU A 83 1.06 2.97 -0.24
CA LEU A 83 2.48 3.04 -0.61
C LEU A 83 3.30 3.56 0.56
N LEU A 84 4.15 2.71 1.13
CA LEU A 84 5.01 3.06 2.26
C LEU A 84 6.48 3.10 1.86
N LEU A 85 7.20 4.09 2.40
CA LEU A 85 8.64 4.21 2.29
C LEU A 85 9.26 3.11 3.15
N VAL A 86 10.10 2.29 2.54
CA VAL A 86 10.79 1.19 3.20
C VAL A 86 12.28 1.24 2.88
N ASP A 87 13.06 0.45 3.60
CA ASP A 87 14.46 0.26 3.24
C ASP A 87 14.57 -0.59 1.97
N CYS A 88 15.48 -0.18 1.08
CA CYS A 88 15.73 -0.87 -0.17
C CYS A 88 16.43 -2.21 0.06
N GLY A 89 16.00 -3.27 -0.62
CA GLY A 89 16.65 -4.59 -0.55
C GLY A 89 15.74 -5.75 -0.98
N PRO A 90 14.53 -5.87 -0.41
CA PRO A 90 13.54 -6.84 -0.85
C PRO A 90 13.21 -6.74 -2.35
N ALA A 91 12.82 -7.87 -2.94
CA ALA A 91 12.26 -7.89 -4.29
C ALA A 91 10.84 -7.32 -4.30
N GLY A 92 10.35 -6.92 -5.48
CA GLY A 92 8.98 -6.43 -5.65
C GLY A 92 8.75 -4.97 -5.25
N LEU A 93 9.77 -4.27 -4.75
CA LEU A 93 9.67 -2.85 -4.41
C LEU A 93 9.66 -1.96 -5.66
N ILE A 94 9.04 -0.79 -5.52
CA ILE A 94 9.22 0.31 -6.46
C ILE A 94 10.50 1.05 -6.06
N GLU A 95 11.53 0.98 -6.89
CA GLU A 95 12.83 1.58 -6.61
C GLU A 95 13.05 2.84 -7.46
N VAL A 96 13.32 3.97 -6.83
CA VAL A 96 13.53 5.28 -7.49
C VAL A 96 14.99 5.69 -7.34
N LEU A 97 15.65 5.94 -8.48
CA LEU A 97 17.01 6.47 -8.56
C LEU A 97 16.99 7.94 -8.95
N SER A 98 17.75 8.73 -8.20
CA SER A 98 17.92 10.17 -8.33
C SER A 98 19.40 10.53 -8.30
N ASN A 99 19.76 11.61 -9.00
CA ASN A 99 21.12 12.18 -8.92
C ASN A 99 21.36 12.97 -7.63
N ASP A 100 20.30 13.46 -6.98
CA ASP A 100 20.41 14.43 -5.88
C ASP A 100 20.18 13.79 -4.50
N VAL A 101 19.48 12.65 -4.47
CA VAL A 101 19.21 11.90 -3.24
C VAL A 101 19.55 10.42 -3.40
N SER A 102 19.78 9.75 -2.27
CA SER A 102 20.00 8.31 -2.25
C SER A 102 18.79 7.55 -2.79
N LYS A 103 18.99 6.31 -3.25
CA LYS A 103 17.92 5.43 -3.74
C LYS A 103 16.77 5.35 -2.73
N ILE A 104 15.54 5.54 -3.22
CA ILE A 104 14.30 5.51 -2.43
C ILE A 104 13.49 4.29 -2.85
N CYS A 105 12.90 3.58 -1.89
CA CYS A 105 12.09 2.40 -2.17
C CYS A 105 10.72 2.49 -1.52
N PHE A 106 9.69 2.13 -2.28
CA PHE A 106 8.32 2.06 -1.80
C PHE A 106 7.79 0.64 -1.91
N ASP A 107 7.05 0.24 -0.89
CA ASP A 107 6.31 -1.01 -0.86
C ASP A 107 4.81 -0.76 -1.02
N TYR A 108 4.14 -1.64 -1.75
CA TYR A 108 2.68 -1.67 -1.84
C TYR A 108 2.17 -2.60 -0.74
N ILE A 109 1.45 -2.02 0.23
CA ILE A 109 0.97 -2.77 1.40
C ILE A 109 -0.53 -3.07 1.34
N GLY A 110 -1.14 -2.88 0.17
CA GLY A 110 -2.57 -3.15 -0.01
C GLY A 110 -2.86 -4.61 -0.29
N PRO A 111 -4.15 -4.98 -0.36
CA PRO A 111 -4.55 -6.34 -0.67
C PRO A 111 -4.01 -6.79 -2.03
N ASP A 112 -3.59 -8.05 -2.12
CA ASP A 112 -3.10 -8.66 -3.36
C ASP A 112 -4.18 -8.70 -4.45
N ASP A 113 -5.43 -8.91 -4.04
CA ASP A 113 -6.62 -8.94 -4.90
C ASP A 113 -7.22 -7.55 -5.19
N ALA A 114 -6.59 -6.48 -4.72
CA ALA A 114 -7.04 -5.13 -5.04
C ALA A 114 -7.01 -4.92 -6.55
N THR A 115 -8.13 -4.43 -7.07
CA THR A 115 -8.31 -4.18 -8.50
C THR A 115 -8.58 -2.71 -8.73
N SER A 116 -7.91 -2.15 -9.74
CA SER A 116 -8.21 -0.80 -10.21
C SER A 116 -9.64 -0.71 -10.70
N VAL A 117 -10.35 0.33 -10.27
CA VAL A 117 -11.75 0.58 -10.64
C VAL A 117 -11.81 1.68 -11.70
N GLY A 118 -12.81 1.65 -12.58
CA GLY A 118 -12.99 2.67 -13.61
C GLY A 118 -12.64 2.20 -15.02
N SER A 119 -12.67 3.13 -15.98
CA SER A 119 -12.54 2.82 -17.40
C SER A 119 -11.09 2.49 -17.78
N SER A 120 -10.88 1.60 -18.75
CA SER A 120 -9.55 1.16 -19.20
C SER A 120 -8.62 2.29 -19.67
N LYS A 121 -9.18 3.42 -20.13
CA LYS A 121 -8.39 4.58 -20.57
C LYS A 121 -7.74 5.33 -19.40
N ASP A 122 -8.42 5.43 -18.27
CA ASP A 122 -7.89 6.07 -17.07
C ASP A 122 -8.58 5.52 -15.81
N PRO A 123 -8.18 4.32 -15.34
CA PRO A 123 -8.73 3.76 -14.13
C PRO A 123 -8.24 4.54 -12.90
N ASP A 124 -8.94 4.41 -11.79
CA ASP A 124 -8.49 4.86 -10.48
C ASP A 124 -7.46 3.85 -9.92
N PRO A 125 -6.30 4.31 -9.44
CA PRO A 125 -5.27 3.43 -8.91
C PRO A 125 -5.64 2.87 -7.54
N VAL A 126 -5.26 1.61 -7.29
CA VAL A 126 -5.38 0.98 -5.97
C VAL A 126 -4.43 1.60 -4.94
N ALA A 127 -3.30 2.15 -5.38
CA ALA A 127 -2.35 2.84 -4.53
C ALA A 127 -1.83 4.12 -5.20
N TRP A 128 -1.71 5.21 -4.46
CA TRP A 128 -1.05 6.40 -4.97
C TRP A 128 -0.38 7.19 -3.85
N LEU A 129 0.70 7.86 -4.24
CA LEU A 129 1.48 8.76 -3.39
C LEU A 129 1.92 9.96 -4.23
N THR A 130 1.71 11.17 -3.72
CA THR A 130 2.31 12.40 -4.23
C THR A 130 3.53 12.77 -3.39
N MET A 131 4.56 13.25 -4.07
CA MET A 131 5.87 13.52 -3.49
C MET A 131 6.62 14.56 -4.33
N GLU A 132 7.79 14.98 -3.86
CA GLU A 132 8.80 15.66 -4.67
C GLU A 132 10.13 14.95 -4.42
N ILE A 133 10.57 14.14 -5.39
CA ILE A 133 11.92 13.56 -5.41
C ILE A 133 12.66 14.21 -6.58
N PRO A 134 13.72 14.99 -6.35
CA PRO A 134 14.41 15.71 -7.41
C PRO A 134 15.17 14.77 -8.36
N SER A 135 15.43 15.24 -9.58
CA SER A 135 16.42 14.67 -10.51
C SER A 135 16.35 13.15 -10.70
N VAL A 136 15.14 12.62 -10.88
CA VAL A 136 14.89 11.17 -11.03
C VAL A 136 15.19 10.73 -12.46
N PHE A 137 15.99 9.68 -12.62
CA PHE A 137 16.44 9.19 -13.94
C PHE A 137 16.08 7.73 -14.23
N LEU A 138 15.82 6.93 -13.20
CA LEU A 138 15.38 5.53 -13.34
C LEU A 138 14.34 5.18 -12.28
N ILE A 139 13.32 4.43 -12.69
CA ILE A 139 12.35 3.84 -11.76
C ILE A 139 12.19 2.36 -12.10
N LYS A 140 12.41 1.49 -11.11
CA LYS A 140 12.00 0.09 -11.19
C LYS A 140 10.57 -0.03 -10.69
N ALA A 141 9.69 -0.60 -11.50
CA ALA A 141 8.34 -0.93 -11.03
C ALA A 141 8.34 -2.20 -10.18
N SER A 142 7.36 -2.31 -9.29
CA SER A 142 6.95 -3.58 -8.70
C SER A 142 6.39 -4.51 -9.78
N ASP A 143 5.92 -5.69 -9.39
CA ASP A 143 5.20 -6.61 -10.28
C ASP A 143 3.82 -6.06 -10.73
N ARG A 144 3.29 -5.04 -10.05
CA ARG A 144 2.05 -4.36 -10.41
C ARG A 144 2.26 -3.26 -11.44
N SER A 145 1.29 -3.13 -12.35
CA SER A 145 1.31 -2.06 -13.35
C SER A 145 1.30 -0.69 -12.65
N SER A 146 2.21 0.19 -13.08
CA SER A 146 2.45 1.44 -12.38
C SER A 146 2.66 2.60 -13.36
N ARG A 147 2.35 3.81 -12.89
CA ARG A 147 2.62 5.06 -13.61
C ARG A 147 3.42 5.99 -12.71
N ALA A 148 4.37 6.71 -13.30
CA ALA A 148 5.08 7.81 -12.66
C ALA A 148 4.76 9.13 -13.36
N ARG A 149 4.54 10.21 -12.61
CA ARG A 149 4.42 11.56 -13.16
C ARG A 149 5.59 12.41 -12.70
N LEU A 150 6.35 12.94 -13.64
CA LEU A 150 7.49 13.81 -13.38
C LEU A 150 7.21 15.24 -13.88
N THR A 151 7.91 16.22 -13.31
CA THR A 151 7.91 17.61 -13.81
C THR A 151 8.56 17.70 -15.19
N THR A 152 8.13 18.67 -15.99
CA THR A 152 8.83 19.12 -17.20
C THR A 152 8.80 20.66 -17.24
N PRO A 153 9.59 21.31 -18.11
CA PRO A 153 9.50 22.76 -18.30
C PRO A 153 8.09 23.27 -18.64
N GLU A 154 7.27 22.43 -19.27
CA GLU A 154 5.90 22.74 -19.72
C GLU A 154 4.80 22.20 -18.78
N GLY A 155 5.16 21.56 -17.66
CA GLY A 155 4.20 21.03 -16.70
C GLY A 155 4.59 19.65 -16.17
N THR A 156 3.89 18.60 -16.59
CA THR A 156 4.17 17.23 -16.13
C THR A 156 4.07 16.22 -17.24
N LYS A 157 4.90 15.18 -17.19
CA LYS A 157 4.88 14.03 -18.11
C LYS A 157 4.59 12.74 -17.35
N THR A 158 3.72 11.91 -17.90
CA THR A 158 3.41 10.58 -17.37
C THR A 158 4.24 9.52 -18.08
N TYR A 159 4.91 8.67 -17.30
CA TYR A 159 5.62 7.49 -17.74
C TYR A 159 4.83 6.25 -17.33
N TYR A 160 4.57 5.37 -18.30
CA TYR A 160 4.04 4.04 -18.04
C TYR A 160 5.20 3.12 -17.74
N LEU A 161 5.17 2.48 -16.58
CA LEU A 161 6.28 1.66 -16.12
C LEU A 161 6.00 0.21 -16.44
N GLU A 162 6.94 -0.44 -17.10
CA GLU A 162 6.90 -1.88 -17.32
C GLU A 162 7.14 -2.61 -15.99
N SER A 163 6.17 -3.45 -15.59
CA SER A 163 6.20 -4.20 -14.34
C SER A 163 7.48 -5.02 -14.17
N GLY A 164 8.07 -4.97 -12.98
CA GLY A 164 9.25 -5.73 -12.59
C GLY A 164 10.54 -5.30 -13.27
N LYS A 165 10.53 -4.23 -14.07
CA LYS A 165 11.68 -3.77 -14.85
C LYS A 165 12.10 -2.35 -14.49
N TRP A 166 13.35 -2.03 -14.80
CA TRP A 166 13.87 -0.67 -14.79
C TRP A 166 13.34 0.10 -16.00
N ASN A 167 12.82 1.30 -15.74
CA ASN A 167 12.28 2.20 -16.73
C ASN A 167 13.08 3.51 -16.70
N SER A 168 13.61 3.90 -17.86
CA SER A 168 14.17 5.24 -18.05
C SER A 168 13.08 6.29 -17.91
N VAL A 169 13.32 7.28 -17.07
CA VAL A 169 12.46 8.45 -16.86
C VAL A 169 13.32 9.70 -16.73
N GLY A 170 12.72 10.90 -16.75
CA GLY A 170 13.47 12.14 -16.61
C GLY A 170 14.60 12.23 -17.63
N GLU A 171 15.78 12.65 -17.17
CA GLU A 171 17.00 12.72 -17.98
C GLU A 171 17.46 11.34 -18.52
N GLY A 172 17.12 10.24 -17.84
CA GLY A 172 17.46 8.90 -18.31
C GLY A 172 16.66 8.47 -19.54
N ALA A 173 15.51 9.12 -19.80
CA ALA A 173 14.71 8.95 -21.01
C ALA A 173 14.88 10.09 -22.02
N ASP A 174 15.30 11.27 -21.56
CA ASP A 174 15.43 12.48 -22.35
C ASP A 174 16.59 13.33 -21.80
N PRO A 175 17.84 13.05 -22.22
CA PRO A 175 19.04 13.71 -21.68
C PRO A 175 19.04 15.23 -21.86
N ASP A 176 18.35 15.74 -22.89
CA ASP A 176 18.25 17.17 -23.20
C ASP A 176 17.14 17.87 -22.40
N GLY A 177 16.24 17.09 -21.77
CA GLY A 177 15.10 17.58 -20.99
C GLY A 177 15.45 18.12 -19.59
N GLY A 178 16.70 17.98 -19.16
CA GLY A 178 17.20 18.43 -17.86
C GLY A 178 16.64 17.66 -16.65
N PRO A 179 16.96 18.11 -15.42
CA PRO A 179 16.51 17.45 -14.20
C PRO A 179 14.99 17.51 -14.03
N GLN A 180 14.39 16.36 -13.72
CA GLN A 180 12.94 16.24 -13.53
C GLN A 180 12.63 15.63 -12.17
N ALA A 181 11.76 16.29 -11.40
CA ALA A 181 11.29 15.79 -10.12
C ALA A 181 10.11 14.83 -10.28
N LEU A 182 10.12 13.72 -9.56
CA LEU A 182 8.97 12.82 -9.44
C LEU A 182 7.90 13.45 -8.54
N LEU A 183 6.70 13.56 -9.07
CA LEU A 183 5.55 14.16 -8.43
C LEU A 183 4.53 13.15 -7.90
N ARG A 184 4.39 12.02 -8.59
CA ARG A 184 3.40 10.99 -8.23
C ARG A 184 3.80 9.61 -8.72
N ILE A 185 3.56 8.60 -7.89
CA ILE A 185 3.48 7.20 -8.29
C ILE A 185 2.02 6.75 -8.13
N SER A 186 1.54 5.96 -9.07
CA SER A 186 0.22 5.30 -9.02
C SER A 186 0.37 3.84 -9.41
N VAL A 187 -0.19 2.95 -8.61
CA VAL A 187 -0.18 1.49 -8.81
C VAL A 187 -1.60 1.03 -9.10
N TYR A 188 -1.73 0.11 -10.05
CA TYR A 188 -2.99 -0.37 -10.58
C TYR A 188 -3.18 -1.88 -10.36
#